data_AF-A0A7J4QKW6-F1
#
_entry.id   AF-A0A7J4QKW6-F1
#
_cell.length_a   1.000
_cell.length_b   1.000
_cell.length_c   1.000
_cell.angle_alpha   90.00
_cell.angle_beta   90.00
_cell.angle_gamma   90.00
#
_symmetry.space_group_name_H-M   'P 1'
#
loop_
_entity.id
_entity.type
_entity.pdbx_description
1 polymer ?
#
loop_
_entity_poly.entity_id
_entity_poly.type
_entity_poly.pdbx_seq_one_letter_code
_entity_poly.pdbx_strand_id
1 'polypeptide(L)'
;MVTDAAIVGSDLDAILTGDERAPEQLVNAASLPGAVGRVWAMADHHFGYGLPIGGVLATDHDAGELGGAVSPGAVGFDINCGVRMLAFDMSADDLPDPAKFARRLGGR
;
A
#
# COMPACT_ATOMS: atom_id res chain seq x y z
N MET A 1 -5.13 6.57 19.64
CA MET A 1 -3.95 6.08 18.91
C MET A 1 -2.82 5.83 19.88
N VAL A 2 -2.02 4.80 19.65
CA VAL A 2 -0.79 4.52 20.40
C VAL A 2 0.44 5.17 19.75
N THR A 3 0.31 5.59 18.48
CA THR A 3 1.29 6.40 17.77
C THR A 3 0.64 7.38 16.77
N ASP A 4 1.43 8.24 16.13
CA ASP A 4 0.98 9.18 15.11
C ASP A 4 0.64 8.48 13.79
N ALA A 5 -0.34 9.05 13.08
CA ALA A 5 -0.63 8.78 11.67
C ALA A 5 0.03 9.85 10.78
N ALA A 6 0.53 9.47 9.62
CA ALA A 6 1.16 10.38 8.66
C ALA A 6 0.76 10.07 7.21
N ILE A 7 0.55 11.10 6.41
CA ILE A 7 0.21 10.99 4.99
C ILE A 7 1.34 11.60 4.17
N VAL A 8 1.84 10.86 3.17
CA VAL A 8 2.73 11.39 2.14
C VAL A 8 1.87 12.00 1.04
N GLY A 9 2.07 13.26 0.70
CA GLY A 9 1.32 13.90 -0.38
C GLY A 9 1.83 15.30 -0.70
N SER A 10 1.36 15.82 -1.83
CA SER A 10 1.78 17.13 -2.36
C SER A 10 0.67 18.21 -2.32
N ASP A 11 -0.58 17.82 -2.13
CA ASP A 11 -1.73 18.72 -2.10
C ASP A 11 -2.49 18.54 -0.78
N LEU A 12 -2.29 19.50 0.12
CA LEU A 12 -2.89 19.45 1.45
C LEU A 12 -4.41 19.66 1.39
N ASP A 13 -4.90 20.53 0.51
CA ASP A 13 -6.34 20.83 0.41
C ASP A 13 -7.09 19.61 -0.11
N ALA A 14 -6.54 18.91 -1.11
CA ALA A 14 -7.12 17.67 -1.61
C ALA A 14 -7.18 16.57 -0.53
N ILE A 15 -6.15 16.48 0.32
CA ILE A 15 -6.12 15.51 1.43
C ILE A 15 -7.17 15.87 2.50
N LEU A 16 -7.30 17.15 2.84
CA LEU A 16 -8.21 17.60 3.90
C LEU A 16 -9.67 17.66 3.49
N THR A 17 -9.97 17.76 2.19
CA THR A 17 -11.34 17.86 1.66
C THR A 17 -11.80 16.62 0.89
N GLY A 18 -10.91 15.64 0.75
CA GLY A 18 -11.16 14.39 0.05
C GLY A 18 -12.01 13.39 0.85
N ASP A 19 -11.97 12.13 0.41
CA ASP A 19 -12.66 11.04 1.09
C ASP A 19 -12.01 10.73 2.45
N GLU A 20 -12.70 11.08 3.53
CA GLU A 20 -12.21 10.96 4.91
C GLU A 20 -12.03 9.50 5.38
N ARG A 21 -12.63 8.53 4.69
CA ARG A 21 -12.61 7.12 5.14
C ARG A 21 -11.19 6.54 5.17
N ALA A 22 -10.31 6.95 4.26
CA ALA A 22 -8.92 6.47 4.23
C ALA A 22 -8.09 7.07 5.39
N PRO A 23 -8.12 8.39 5.65
CA PRO A 23 -7.59 8.98 6.88
C PRO A 23 -8.14 8.35 8.17
N GLU A 24 -9.44 8.07 8.25
CA GLU A 24 -10.04 7.39 9.41
C GLU A 24 -9.45 5.98 9.60
N GLN A 25 -9.31 5.20 8.54
CA GLN A 25 -8.66 3.88 8.60
C GLN A 25 -7.21 3.98 9.09
N LEU A 26 -6.48 5.02 8.68
CA LEU A 26 -5.11 5.26 9.14
C LEU A 26 -5.06 5.54 10.65
N VAL A 27 -5.96 6.38 11.16
CA VAL A 27 -6.12 6.66 12.60
C VAL A 27 -6.50 5.41 13.40
N ASN A 28 -7.40 4.59 12.86
CA ASN A 28 -7.77 3.32 13.47
C ASN A 28 -6.57 2.36 13.56
N ALA A 29 -5.78 2.25 12.49
CA ALA A 29 -4.57 1.44 12.46
C ALA A 29 -3.49 1.95 13.44
N ALA A 30 -3.35 3.27 13.58
CA ALA A 30 -2.46 3.88 14.57
C ALA A 30 -2.89 3.63 16.03
N SER A 31 -4.06 3.04 16.24
CA SER A 31 -4.55 2.60 17.56
C SER A 31 -4.32 1.12 17.84
N LEU A 32 -3.72 0.36 16.91
CA LEU A 32 -3.47 -1.07 17.09
C LEU A 32 -2.37 -1.34 18.13
N PRO A 33 -2.49 -2.40 18.95
CA PRO A 33 -1.46 -2.81 19.90
C PRO A 33 -0.11 -3.03 19.23
N GLY A 34 0.94 -2.49 19.87
CA GLY A 34 2.31 -2.61 19.40
C GLY A 34 2.65 -1.84 18.14
N ALA A 35 1.77 -0.96 17.61
CA ALA A 35 2.13 -0.09 16.50
C ALA A 35 3.33 0.81 16.87
N VAL A 36 4.36 0.83 16.02
CA VAL A 36 5.61 1.55 16.26
C VAL A 36 5.92 2.57 15.16
N GLY A 37 6.72 3.59 15.50
CA GLY A 37 7.08 4.64 14.55
C GLY A 37 5.87 5.51 14.21
N ARG A 38 5.51 5.62 12.93
CA ARG A 38 4.26 6.25 12.47
C ARG A 38 3.54 5.27 11.58
N VAL A 39 2.21 5.29 11.59
CA VAL A 39 1.43 4.58 10.56
C VAL A 39 1.32 5.50 9.35
N TRP A 40 1.74 5.01 8.20
CA TRP A 40 1.83 5.82 6.99
C TRP A 40 0.71 5.50 6.01
N ALA A 41 0.20 6.52 5.34
CA ALA A 41 -0.48 6.39 4.07
C ALA A 41 0.42 6.98 2.98
N MET A 42 0.65 6.21 1.92
CA MET A 42 1.41 6.65 0.74
C MET A 42 0.59 7.62 -0.11
N ALA A 43 1.24 8.24 -1.10
CA ALA A 43 0.62 9.27 -1.93
C ALA A 43 -0.57 8.78 -2.79
N ASP A 44 -0.70 7.47 -2.97
CA ASP A 44 -1.77 6.79 -3.69
C ASP A 44 -2.85 6.19 -2.77
N HIS A 45 -2.87 6.59 -1.50
CA HIS A 45 -3.78 6.03 -0.51
C HIS A 45 -5.26 6.23 -0.88
N HIS A 46 -6.06 5.23 -0.55
CA HIS A 46 -7.51 5.28 -0.69
C HIS A 46 -8.18 4.23 0.20
N PHE A 47 -9.52 4.30 0.26
CA PHE A 47 -10.32 3.45 1.13
C PHE A 47 -10.08 1.95 0.85
N GLY A 48 -9.69 1.22 1.90
CA GLY A 48 -9.39 -0.21 1.86
C GLY A 48 -10.24 -1.02 2.85
N TYR A 49 -9.70 -2.12 3.37
CA TYR A 49 -10.35 -2.97 4.36
C TYR A 49 -9.50 -3.09 5.64
N GLY A 50 -9.74 -2.22 6.62
CA GLY A 50 -9.01 -2.18 7.89
C GLY A 50 -7.88 -1.15 7.90
N LEU A 51 -6.92 -1.27 6.98
CA LEU A 51 -5.93 -0.23 6.66
C LEU A 51 -6.29 0.35 5.27
N PRO A 52 -6.02 1.64 4.98
CA PRO A 52 -6.14 2.12 3.60
C PRO A 52 -5.20 1.32 2.68
N ILE A 53 -5.61 1.17 1.41
CA ILE A 53 -4.65 0.74 0.38
C ILE A 53 -3.56 1.81 0.31
N GLY A 54 -2.31 1.41 0.11
CA GLY A 54 -1.14 2.29 0.25
C GLY A 54 -0.76 2.57 1.71
N GLY A 55 -1.36 1.88 2.68
CA GLY A 55 -1.00 1.98 4.08
C GLY A 55 0.24 1.16 4.46
N VAL A 56 1.04 1.66 5.41
CA VAL A 56 2.16 0.94 6.03
C VAL A 56 2.04 1.02 7.54
N LEU A 57 1.95 -0.16 8.17
CA LEU A 57 1.91 -0.35 9.62
C LEU A 57 3.04 -1.30 10.02
N ALA A 58 3.88 -0.87 10.96
CA ALA A 58 4.82 -1.75 11.64
C ALA A 58 4.31 -1.99 13.07
N THR A 59 4.35 -3.25 13.52
CA THR A 59 4.05 -3.63 14.89
C THR A 59 5.25 -4.35 15.52
N ASP A 60 5.51 -4.08 16.80
CA ASP A 60 6.55 -4.77 17.56
C ASP A 60 5.98 -6.03 18.21
N HIS A 61 6.56 -7.19 17.89
CA HIS A 61 6.15 -8.48 18.42
C HIS A 61 6.26 -8.59 19.95
N ASP A 62 7.19 -7.87 20.59
CA ASP A 62 7.43 -7.91 22.03
C ASP A 62 6.64 -6.82 22.79
N ALA A 63 5.69 -6.16 22.12
CA ALA A 63 4.95 -5.05 22.70
C ALA A 63 3.98 -5.47 23.82
N GLY A 64 4.42 -5.25 25.08
CA GLY A 64 3.61 -5.53 26.26
C GLY A 64 3.21 -7.00 26.40
N GLU A 65 2.13 -7.28 27.12
CA GLU A 65 1.70 -8.66 27.38
C GLU A 65 1.03 -9.33 26.16
N LEU A 66 0.42 -8.54 25.27
CA LEU A 66 -0.33 -9.04 24.11
C LEU A 66 0.52 -9.16 22.83
N GLY A 67 1.69 -8.54 22.80
CA GLY A 67 2.51 -8.41 21.59
C GLY A 67 1.90 -7.47 20.54
N GLY A 68 2.57 -7.38 19.39
CA GLY A 68 2.15 -6.58 18.25
C GLY A 68 1.03 -7.21 17.45
N ALA A 69 0.04 -6.40 17.06
CA ALA A 69 -1.09 -6.88 16.27
C ALA A 69 -0.68 -7.35 14.87
N VAL A 70 -1.33 -8.41 14.38
CA VAL A 70 -1.30 -8.84 12.98
C VAL A 70 -2.72 -8.72 12.41
N SER A 71 -2.88 -7.95 11.32
CA SER A 71 -4.19 -7.72 10.69
C SER A 71 -4.18 -8.23 9.24
N PRO A 72 -4.98 -9.26 8.90
CA PRO A 72 -5.14 -9.70 7.51
C PRO A 72 -5.67 -8.58 6.59
N GLY A 73 -6.52 -7.71 7.12
CA GLY A 73 -7.01 -6.53 6.39
C GLY A 73 -5.92 -5.53 6.03
N ALA A 74 -4.87 -5.43 6.86
CA ALA A 74 -3.70 -4.59 6.57
C ALA A 74 -2.77 -5.18 5.51
N VAL A 75 -2.86 -6.49 5.23
CA VAL A 75 -2.12 -7.15 4.14
C VAL A 75 -2.90 -7.09 2.82
N GLY A 76 -4.21 -7.33 2.89
CA GLY A 76 -5.10 -7.38 1.72
C GLY A 76 -5.51 -8.81 1.34
N PHE A 77 -6.59 -8.90 0.55
CA PHE A 77 -7.16 -10.19 0.13
C PHE A 77 -6.26 -10.94 -0.86
N ASP A 78 -5.64 -10.23 -1.80
CA ASP A 78 -4.71 -10.79 -2.78
C ASP A 78 -3.27 -10.73 -2.23
N ILE A 79 -2.96 -11.70 -1.38
CA ILE A 79 -1.68 -11.77 -0.67
C ILE A 79 -0.54 -11.90 -1.67
N ASN A 80 0.47 -11.03 -1.52
CA ASN A 80 1.61 -10.96 -2.43
C ASN A 80 1.24 -10.53 -3.86
N CYS A 81 0.13 -9.80 -4.03
CA CYS A 81 -0.06 -8.98 -5.22
C CYS A 81 1.15 -8.06 -5.39
N GLY A 82 1.75 -8.08 -6.57
CA GLY A 82 3.03 -7.43 -6.79
C GLY A 82 3.43 -7.45 -8.25
N VAL A 83 4.57 -6.83 -8.52
CA VAL A 83 5.09 -6.63 -9.88
C VAL A 83 6.41 -7.35 -10.02
N ARG A 84 6.59 -8.03 -11.16
CA ARG A 84 7.88 -8.55 -11.61
C ARG A 84 8.29 -7.80 -12.87
N MET A 85 9.50 -7.25 -12.86
CA MET A 85 10.11 -6.62 -14.04
C MET A 85 11.17 -7.56 -14.63
N LEU A 86 11.13 -7.75 -15.95
CA LEU A 86 12.16 -8.46 -16.71
C LEU A 86 12.85 -7.44 -17.62
N ALA A 87 14.18 -7.42 -17.58
CA ALA A 87 15.00 -6.58 -18.44
C ALA A 87 15.67 -7.44 -19.51
N PHE A 88 15.71 -6.93 -20.73
CA PHE A 88 16.35 -7.56 -21.88
C PHE A 88 17.39 -6.61 -22.45
N ASP A 89 18.45 -7.16 -23.05
CA ASP A 89 19.41 -6.40 -23.83
C ASP A 89 18.83 -6.13 -25.23
N MET A 90 17.78 -5.30 -25.28
CA MET A 90 17.08 -4.92 -26.49
C MET A 90 16.58 -3.48 -26.40
N SER A 91 16.55 -2.81 -27.54
CA SER A 91 15.96 -1.49 -27.71
C SER A 91 14.50 -1.58 -28.18
N ALA A 92 13.81 -0.44 -28.24
CA ALA A 92 12.47 -0.38 -28.81
C ALA A 92 12.45 -0.76 -30.30
N ASP A 93 13.53 -0.47 -31.04
CA ASP A 93 13.65 -0.76 -32.48
C ASP A 93 13.79 -2.27 -32.77
N ASP A 94 14.27 -3.04 -31.80
CA ASP A 94 14.31 -4.52 -31.85
C ASP A 94 12.91 -5.15 -31.75
N LEU A 95 11.88 -4.35 -31.47
CA LEU A 95 10.47 -4.76 -31.41
C LEU A 95 9.63 -4.06 -32.50
N PRO A 96 9.78 -4.45 -33.78
CA PRO A 96 9.15 -3.75 -34.90
C PRO A 96 7.61 -3.85 -34.94
N ASP A 97 7.03 -4.78 -34.18
CA ASP A 97 5.57 -4.92 -34.05
C ASP A 97 5.18 -5.21 -32.58
N PRO A 98 5.08 -4.17 -31.74
CA PRO A 98 4.70 -4.32 -30.34
C PRO A 98 3.31 -4.93 -30.16
N ALA A 99 2.39 -4.67 -31.11
CA ALA A 99 1.04 -5.21 -31.05
C ALA A 99 1.02 -6.73 -31.25
N LYS A 100 1.82 -7.25 -32.19
CA LYS A 100 1.99 -8.69 -32.37
C LYS A 100 2.65 -9.34 -31.18
N PHE A 101 3.66 -8.70 -30.59
CA PHE A 101 4.31 -9.20 -29.39
C PHE A 101 3.33 -9.29 -28.20
N ALA A 102 2.55 -8.24 -27.95
CA ALA A 102 1.53 -8.21 -26.90
C ALA A 102 0.47 -9.31 -27.07
N ARG A 103 0.01 -9.57 -28.31
CA ARG A 103 -0.93 -10.68 -28.58
C ARG A 103 -0.34 -12.03 -28.18
N ARG A 104 0.92 -12.30 -28.56
CA ARG A 104 1.62 -13.55 -28.20
C ARG A 104 1.80 -13.70 -26.69
N LEU A 105 2.11 -12.61 -25.98
CA LEU A 105 2.18 -12.61 -24.51
C LEU A 105 0.84 -12.93 -23.85
N GLY A 106 -0.26 -12.44 -24.43
CA GLY A 106 -1.61 -12.74 -23.96
C GLY A 106 -2.08 -14.17 -24.26
N GLY A 107 -1.21 -15.05 -24.76
CA GLY A 107 -1.56 -16.42 -25.14
C GLY A 107 -2.42 -16.52 -26.39
N ARG A 108 -2.38 -15.51 -27.27
CA ARG A 108 -3.13 -15.44 -28.54
C ARG A 108 -2.22 -15.49 -29.76
#